data_AF-A0A9Q2W3X1-F1
#
_entry.id   AF-A0A9Q2W3X1-F1
#
_cell.length_a   1.000
_cell.length_b   1.000
_cell.length_c   1.000
_cell.angle_alpha   90.00
_cell.angle_beta   90.00
_cell.angle_gamma   90.00
#
_symmetry.space_group_name_H-M   'P 1'
#
loop_
_entity.id
_entity.type
_entity.pdbx_description
1 polymer ?
#
loop_
_entity_poly.entity_id
_entity_poly.type
_entity_poly.pdbx_seq_one_letter_code
_entity_poly.pdbx_strand_id
1 'polypeptide(L)'
;MTNEPPTIADDDDEESYVESVARFRAAASWLDDTHRPALKVLRSLAKVLDDELTRGKAPQAALVSQFSLTYRDLAGKSPAAAKTDDTLPPPMDFGDWKQ
;
A
#
# COMPACT_ATOMS: atom_id res chain seq x y z
N MET A 1 -41.06 5.45 20.37
CA MET A 1 -39.67 4.96 20.35
C MET A 1 -39.42 4.39 18.98
N THR A 2 -39.06 5.25 18.03
CA THR A 2 -38.67 4.87 16.67
C THR A 2 -37.20 4.49 16.72
N ASN A 3 -36.91 3.20 16.53
CA ASN A 3 -35.54 2.74 16.32
C ASN A 3 -35.19 3.02 14.85
N GLU A 4 -34.49 4.12 14.61
CA GLU A 4 -33.78 4.31 13.35
C GLU A 4 -32.60 3.32 13.31
N PRO A 5 -32.43 2.53 12.24
CA PRO A 5 -31.22 1.73 12.09
C PRO A 5 -30.03 2.67 11.96
N PRO A 6 -28.85 2.32 12.50
CA PRO A 6 -27.65 3.11 12.28
C PRO A 6 -27.38 3.17 10.78
N THR A 7 -27.41 4.37 10.21
CA THR A 7 -26.73 4.67 8.94
C THR A 7 -25.28 4.29 9.14
N ILE A 8 -24.91 3.08 8.69
CA ILE A 8 -23.53 2.77 8.38
C ILE A 8 -23.23 3.73 7.24
N ALA A 9 -22.53 4.83 7.54
CA ALA A 9 -21.97 5.66 6.50
C ALA A 9 -21.10 4.72 5.65
N ASP A 10 -21.51 4.52 4.40
CA ASP A 10 -20.65 4.07 3.33
C ASP A 10 -19.48 5.05 3.24
N ASP A 11 -18.49 4.93 4.13
CA ASP A 11 -17.17 5.58 4.04
C ASP A 11 -16.26 4.75 3.09
N ASP A 12 -16.88 3.90 2.26
CA ASP A 12 -16.29 3.25 1.08
C ASP A 12 -16.52 4.15 -0.15
N ASP A 13 -16.43 5.48 0.05
CA ASP A 13 -16.22 6.40 -1.06
C ASP A 13 -15.03 5.86 -1.85
N GLU A 14 -15.25 5.47 -3.11
CA GLU A 14 -14.30 4.83 -4.02
C GLU A 14 -12.92 5.53 -3.99
N GLU A 15 -12.03 5.14 -3.05
CA GLU A 15 -10.74 5.81 -2.89
C GLU A 15 -9.97 5.64 -4.21
N SER A 16 -9.69 6.78 -4.86
CA SER A 16 -8.96 6.76 -6.12
C SER A 16 -7.51 6.32 -5.88
N TYR A 17 -6.88 5.70 -6.87
CA TYR A 17 -5.47 5.33 -6.77
C TYR A 17 -4.59 6.55 -6.47
N VAL A 18 -4.93 7.73 -6.99
CA VAL A 18 -4.22 8.98 -6.70
C VAL A 18 -4.37 9.38 -5.23
N GLU A 19 -5.55 9.20 -4.62
CA GLU A 19 -5.77 9.44 -3.20
C GLU A 19 -4.97 8.48 -2.33
N SER A 20 -4.93 7.19 -2.67
CA SER A 20 -4.10 6.22 -1.95
C SER A 20 -2.61 6.61 -1.98
N VAL A 21 -2.11 7.11 -3.11
CA VAL A 21 -0.71 7.61 -3.23
C VAL A 21 -0.49 8.89 -2.41
N ALA A 22 -1.47 9.80 -2.38
CA ALA A 22 -1.39 11.02 -1.58
C ALA A 22 -1.35 10.69 -0.08
N ARG A 23 -2.21 9.76 0.36
CA ARG A 23 -2.25 9.27 1.74
C ARG A 23 -0.95 8.59 2.14
N PHE A 24 -0.42 7.71 1.29
CA PHE A 24 0.89 7.09 1.50
C PHE A 24 1.99 8.12 1.68
N ARG A 25 2.07 9.12 0.79
CA ARG A 25 3.07 10.18 0.90
C ARG A 25 2.92 11.02 2.17
N ALA A 26 1.69 11.30 2.59
CA ALA A 26 1.43 12.04 3.82
C ALA A 26 1.84 11.26 5.08
N ALA A 27 1.65 9.94 5.07
CA ALA A 27 2.04 9.05 6.17
C ALA A 27 3.54 8.74 6.20
N ALA A 28 4.20 8.74 5.04
CA ALA A 28 5.60 8.36 4.89
C ALA A 28 6.54 9.56 5.08
N SER A 29 6.69 10.01 6.33
CA SER A 29 7.58 11.13 6.71
C SER A 29 9.07 10.90 6.43
N TRP A 30 9.46 9.65 6.11
CA TRP A 30 10.81 9.23 5.76
C TRP A 30 11.14 9.42 4.27
N LEU A 31 10.15 9.72 3.43
CA LEU A 31 10.38 9.97 2.01
C LEU A 31 11.17 11.27 1.81
N ASP A 32 12.25 11.17 1.05
CA ASP A 32 13.12 12.28 0.70
C ASP A 32 13.25 12.46 -0.83
N ASP A 33 14.18 13.31 -1.24
CA ASP A 33 14.42 13.63 -2.65
C ASP A 33 14.90 12.46 -3.49
N THR A 34 15.54 11.45 -2.88
CA THR A 34 16.00 10.24 -3.57
C THR A 34 14.83 9.38 -4.04
N HIS A 35 13.66 9.51 -3.39
CA HIS A 35 12.45 8.76 -3.70
C HIS A 35 11.53 9.46 -4.70
N ARG A 36 11.79 10.75 -5.03
CA ARG A 36 10.95 11.54 -5.96
C ARG A 36 10.71 10.85 -7.32
N PRO A 37 11.70 10.23 -7.99
CA PRO A 37 11.46 9.58 -9.28
C PRO A 37 10.44 8.44 -9.18
N ALA A 38 10.59 7.59 -8.16
CA ALA A 38 9.68 6.47 -7.91
C ALA A 38 8.27 6.95 -7.54
N LEU A 39 8.15 7.99 -6.70
CA LEU A 39 6.86 8.62 -6.38
C LEU A 39 6.18 9.23 -7.62
N LYS A 40 6.96 9.82 -8.53
CA LYS A 40 6.43 10.37 -9.78
C LYS A 40 5.87 9.26 -10.68
N VAL A 41 6.57 8.13 -10.77
CA VAL A 41 6.10 6.95 -11.51
C VAL A 41 4.83 6.39 -10.87
N LEU A 42 4.84 6.19 -9.54
CA LEU A 42 3.69 5.68 -8.79
C LEU A 42 2.43 6.55 -8.98
N ARG A 43 2.59 7.88 -8.89
CA ARG A 43 1.49 8.83 -9.13
C ARG A 43 1.00 8.83 -10.59
N SER A 44 1.92 8.64 -11.55
CA SER A 44 1.55 8.56 -12.96
C SER A 44 0.72 7.30 -13.24
N LEU A 45 1.12 6.16 -12.67
CA LEU A 45 0.37 4.91 -12.77
C LEU A 45 -1.01 5.02 -12.13
N ALA A 46 -1.08 5.61 -10.93
CA ALA A 46 -2.34 5.89 -10.25
C ALA A 46 -3.31 6.69 -11.14
N LYS A 47 -2.82 7.79 -11.72
CA LYS A 47 -3.64 8.63 -12.61
C LYS A 47 -4.17 7.85 -13.81
N VAL A 48 -3.37 6.98 -14.43
CA VAL A 48 -3.82 6.18 -15.57
C VAL A 48 -4.89 5.19 -15.15
N LEU A 49 -4.75 4.54 -13.98
CA LEU A 49 -5.74 3.62 -13.46
C LEU A 49 -7.07 4.33 -13.14
N ASP A 50 -7.01 5.49 -12.49
CA ASP A 50 -8.20 6.31 -12.24
C ASP A 50 -8.86 6.80 -13.55
N ASP A 51 -8.06 7.20 -14.54
CA ASP A 51 -8.57 7.58 -15.87
C ASP A 51 -9.24 6.38 -16.59
N GLU A 52 -8.81 5.14 -16.35
CA GLU A 52 -9.48 3.95 -16.89
C GLU A 52 -10.81 3.69 -16.19
N LEU A 53 -10.83 3.76 -14.86
CA LEU A 53 -12.04 3.57 -14.05
C LEU A 53 -13.11 4.61 -14.37
N THR A 54 -12.74 5.89 -14.44
CA THR A 54 -13.66 6.99 -14.78
C THR A 54 -14.24 6.87 -16.20
N ARG A 55 -13.55 6.18 -17.11
CA ARG A 55 -14.04 5.85 -18.46
C ARG A 55 -14.88 4.58 -18.49
N GLY A 56 -15.17 3.97 -17.34
CA GLY A 56 -15.92 2.70 -17.23
C GLY A 56 -15.15 1.50 -17.77
N LYS A 57 -13.81 1.59 -17.88
CA LYS A 57 -12.95 0.49 -18.31
C LYS A 57 -12.44 -0.26 -17.10
N ALA A 58 -12.35 -1.58 -17.22
CA ALA A 58 -11.63 -2.38 -16.24
C ALA A 58 -10.15 -1.97 -16.24
N PRO A 59 -9.53 -1.79 -15.06
CA PRO A 59 -8.13 -1.41 -14.97
C PRO A 59 -7.24 -2.51 -15.55
N GLN A 60 -6.26 -2.13 -16.36
CA GLN A 60 -5.35 -3.11 -16.95
C GLN A 60 -4.53 -3.83 -15.88
N ALA A 61 -4.61 -5.17 -15.84
CA ALA A 61 -3.92 -5.98 -14.85
C ALA A 61 -2.40 -5.73 -14.78
N ALA A 62 -1.77 -5.43 -15.92
CA ALA A 62 -0.36 -5.07 -15.99
C ALA A 62 -0.06 -3.75 -15.25
N LEU A 63 -0.93 -2.73 -15.41
CA LEU A 63 -0.80 -1.45 -14.72
C LEU A 63 -1.04 -1.59 -13.22
N VAL A 64 -2.05 -2.37 -12.82
CA VAL A 64 -2.33 -2.67 -11.40
C VAL A 64 -1.14 -3.40 -10.76
N SER A 65 -0.54 -4.36 -11.47
CA SER A 65 0.64 -5.09 -11.00
C SER A 65 1.84 -4.15 -10.85
N GLN A 66 2.13 -3.32 -11.86
CA GLN A 66 3.23 -2.37 -11.81
C GLN A 66 3.04 -1.33 -10.69
N PHE A 67 1.80 -0.85 -10.50
CA PHE A 67 1.46 0.04 -9.39
C PHE A 67 1.76 -0.63 -8.04
N SER A 68 1.26 -1.85 -7.84
CA SER A 68 1.44 -2.62 -6.61
C SER A 68 2.92 -2.90 -6.31
N LEU A 69 3.71 -3.25 -7.33
CA LEU A 69 5.14 -3.48 -7.19
C LEU A 69 5.90 -2.20 -6.81
N THR A 70 5.61 -1.10 -7.48
CA THR A 70 6.26 0.20 -7.20
C THR A 70 5.90 0.70 -5.80
N TYR A 71 4.64 0.52 -5.39
CA TYR A 71 4.17 0.84 -4.05
C TYR A 71 4.91 0.02 -2.98
N ARG A 72 5.00 -1.30 -3.17
CA ARG A 72 5.69 -2.20 -2.25
C ARG A 72 7.20 -1.94 -2.17
N ASP A 73 7.85 -1.66 -3.29
CA ASP A 73 9.28 -1.29 -3.31
C ASP A 73 9.54 -0.02 -2.50
N LEU A 74 8.68 1.00 -2.64
CA LEU A 74 8.75 2.20 -1.81
C LEU A 74 8.47 1.86 -0.34
N ALA A 75 7.38 1.17 -0.03
CA ALA A 75 7.03 0.81 1.34
C ALA A 75 8.13 -0.03 2.03
N GLY A 76 8.81 -0.92 1.29
CA GLY A 76 9.91 -1.74 1.79
C GLY A 76 11.17 -0.94 2.13
N LYS A 77 11.35 0.25 1.55
CA LYS A 77 12.44 1.19 1.90
C LYS A 77 12.15 1.97 3.19
N SER A 78 10.96 1.82 3.77
CA SER A 78 10.62 2.43 5.05
C SER A 78 11.55 1.91 6.15
N PRO A 79 12.12 2.80 6.99
CA PRO A 79 12.91 2.38 8.14
C PRO A 79 12.09 1.57 9.17
N ALA A 80 10.75 1.62 9.11
CA ALA A 80 9.89 0.74 9.90
C ALA A 80 9.86 -0.70 9.38
N ALA A 81 10.01 -0.92 8.06
CA ALA A 81 10.08 -2.26 7.48
C ALA A 81 11.35 -2.99 7.93
N ALA A 82 12.47 -2.27 8.08
CA ALA A 82 13.74 -2.83 8.55
C ALA A 82 13.68 -3.33 10.02
N LYS A 83 12.79 -2.79 10.86
CA LYS A 83 12.65 -3.21 12.26
C LYS A 83 11.90 -4.54 12.43
N THR A 84 11.15 -4.96 11.42
CA THR A 84 10.33 -6.18 11.49
C THR A 84 11.15 -7.44 11.21
N ASP A 85 12.25 -7.33 10.47
CA ASP A 85 13.09 -8.47 10.06
C ASP A 85 14.01 -8.98 11.19
N ASP A 86 14.31 -8.14 12.18
CA ASP A 86 15.17 -8.47 13.34
C ASP A 86 14.45 -9.33 14.42
N THR A 87 13.20 -9.75 14.15
CA THR A 87 12.41 -10.62 15.05
C THR A 87 12.27 -12.04 14.50
N LEU A 88 13.25 -12.51 13.73
CA LEU A 88 13.38 -13.95 13.51
C LEU A 88 13.89 -14.57 14.82
N PRO A 89 13.12 -15.47 15.49
CA PRO A 89 13.66 -16.21 16.62
C PRO A 89 14.93 -16.94 16.15
N PRO A 90 15.98 -17.01 16.98
CA PRO A 90 17.17 -17.77 16.63
C PRO A 90 16.76 -19.18 16.20
N PRO A 91 17.44 -19.79 15.21
CA PRO A 91 17.11 -21.14 14.80
C PRO A 91 17.10 -22.03 16.04
N MET A 92 15.93 -22.53 16.41
CA MET A 92 15.80 -23.48 17.50
C MET A 92 16.71 -24.65 17.17
N ASP A 93 17.75 -24.81 17.97
CA ASP A 93 18.62 -25.98 17.92
C ASP A 93 17.77 -27.19 18.34
N PHE A 94 17.29 -27.96 17.36
CA PHE A 94 16.50 -29.18 17.58
C PHE A 94 17.39 -30.37 18.03
N GLY A 95 18.54 -30.11 18.65
CA GLY A 95 19.55 -31.12 19.00
C GLY A 95 19.26 -31.99 20.23
N ASP A 96 18.25 -31.72 21.04
CA ASP A 96 18.12 -32.33 22.38
C ASP A 96 16.82 -33.13 22.64
N TRP A 97 16.19 -33.73 21.62
CA TRP A 97 15.01 -34.60 21.79
C TRP A 97 15.37 -36.09 21.99
N LYS A 98 16.38 -36.38 22.80
CA LYS A 98 16.69 -37.77 23.18
C LYS A 98 16.81 -37.93 24.71
N GLN A 99 15.68 -38.21 25.34
CA GLN A 99 15.62 -39.01 26.57
C GLN A 99 14.84 -40.29 26.30
#